data_AF-E7QWQ0-F1
#
_entry.id   AF-E7QWQ0-F1
#
_cell.length_a   1.000
_cell.length_b   1.000
_cell.length_c   1.000
_cell.angle_alpha   90.00
_cell.angle_beta   90.00
_cell.angle_gamma   90.00
#
_symmetry.space_group_name_H-M   'P 1'
#
loop_
_entity.id
_entity.type
_entity.pdbx_description
1 polymer ?
#
loop_
_entity_poly.entity_id
_entity_poly.type
_entity_poly.pdbx_seq_one_letter_code
_entity_poly.pdbx_strand_id
1 'polypeptide(L)'
;MSKDRSDSGRYVETVTLADVLAIFEEVEGPIVTSGDVADALECSRETARRKLGQLEDQGRVKSRQTAGRVVWWLVDEDSVHEVDPSDPIFSRTTYSSGESTDASEHVDDILYGNSSK
;
A
#
# COMPACT_ATOMS: atom_id res chain seq x y z
N MET A 1 -35.49 -7.98 -25.34
CA MET A 1 -34.43 -7.33 -24.53
C MET A 1 -33.33 -8.37 -24.35
N SER A 2 -32.43 -8.41 -25.33
CA SER A 2 -31.44 -9.47 -25.47
C SER A 2 -30.26 -9.20 -24.56
N LYS A 3 -29.84 -10.24 -23.85
CA LYS A 3 -28.71 -10.26 -22.94
C LYS A 3 -27.49 -10.51 -23.82
N ASP A 4 -26.76 -9.45 -24.17
CA ASP A 4 -25.47 -9.56 -24.85
C ASP A 4 -24.50 -10.31 -23.94
N ARG A 5 -24.47 -11.64 -24.12
CA ARG A 5 -23.32 -12.46 -23.80
C ARG A 5 -22.33 -12.20 -24.92
N SER A 6 -21.16 -11.68 -24.56
CA SER A 6 -20.04 -11.61 -25.50
C SER A 6 -19.60 -13.03 -25.88
N ASP A 7 -19.88 -13.36 -27.14
CA ASP A 7 -19.54 -14.59 -27.84
C ASP A 7 -18.10 -14.48 -28.40
N SER A 8 -17.10 -14.45 -27.53
CA SER A 8 -15.70 -14.67 -27.94
C SER A 8 -14.80 -14.94 -26.74
N GLY A 9 -14.61 -16.22 -26.42
CA GLY A 9 -13.61 -16.72 -25.48
C GLY A 9 -12.17 -16.59 -25.99
N ARG A 10 -11.77 -15.41 -26.45
CA ARG A 10 -10.44 -15.10 -26.99
C ARG A 10 -10.26 -13.58 -26.94
N TYR A 11 -9.90 -12.99 -25.80
CA TYR A 11 -8.53 -12.78 -25.36
C TYR A 11 -8.50 -12.71 -23.81
N VAL A 12 -8.01 -13.76 -23.14
CA VAL A 12 -7.73 -13.76 -21.69
C VAL A 12 -6.22 -13.76 -21.43
N GLU A 13 -5.42 -13.44 -22.46
CA GLU A 13 -3.96 -13.49 -22.41
C GLU A 13 -3.30 -12.14 -22.10
N THR A 14 -4.05 -11.02 -22.16
CA THR A 14 -3.45 -9.68 -22.04
C THR A 14 -3.22 -9.23 -20.60
N VAL A 15 -4.04 -9.66 -19.63
CA VAL A 15 -3.89 -9.21 -18.23
C VAL A 15 -2.90 -10.09 -17.49
N THR A 16 -1.70 -9.57 -17.25
CA THR A 16 -0.68 -10.25 -16.44
C THR A 16 -0.87 -9.97 -14.94
N LEU A 17 -0.18 -10.73 -14.09
CA LEU A 17 -0.19 -10.47 -12.64
C LEU A 17 0.57 -9.18 -12.30
N ALA A 18 1.58 -8.83 -13.10
CA ALA A 18 2.33 -7.59 -12.95
C ALA A 18 1.44 -6.37 -13.24
N ASP A 19 0.62 -6.44 -14.29
CA ASP A 19 -0.34 -5.36 -14.60
C ASP A 19 -1.32 -5.14 -13.44
N VAL A 20 -1.81 -6.23 -12.83
CA VAL A 20 -2.70 -6.14 -11.66
C VAL A 20 -2.00 -5.56 -10.44
N LEU A 21 -0.71 -5.87 -10.23
CA LEU A 21 0.08 -5.27 -9.15
C LEU A 21 0.28 -3.77 -9.36
N ALA A 22 0.54 -3.33 -10.59
CA ALA A 22 0.72 -1.92 -10.92
C ALA A 22 -0.52 -1.06 -10.60
N ILE A 23 -1.72 -1.65 -10.61
CA ILE A 23 -2.96 -0.94 -10.24
C ILE A 23 -2.94 -0.45 -8.79
N PHE A 24 -2.24 -1.13 -7.88
CA PHE A 24 -2.14 -0.68 -6.49
C PHE A 24 -1.34 0.62 -6.34
N GLU A 25 -0.54 0.99 -7.34
CA GLU A 25 0.19 2.26 -7.40
C GLU A 25 -0.60 3.35 -8.15
N GLU A 26 -1.56 2.96 -8.98
CA GLU A 26 -2.37 3.88 -9.79
C GLU A 26 -3.66 4.34 -9.07
N VAL A 27 -4.27 3.44 -8.29
CA VAL A 27 -5.51 3.73 -7.56
C VAL A 27 -5.22 4.58 -6.31
N GLU A 28 -6.04 5.62 -6.10
CA GLU A 28 -5.94 6.44 -4.90
C GLU A 28 -6.32 5.63 -3.65
N GLY A 29 -5.33 5.35 -2.81
CA GLY A 29 -5.50 4.72 -1.51
C GLY A 29 -4.92 3.31 -1.40
N PRO A 30 -4.77 2.79 -0.16
CA PRO A 30 -4.03 1.55 0.10
C PRO A 30 -4.83 0.27 -0.23
N ILE A 31 -6.09 0.41 -0.64
CA ILE A 31 -6.99 -0.71 -0.91
C ILE A 31 -7.49 -0.63 -2.34
N VAL A 32 -7.57 -1.79 -2.99
CA VAL A 32 -8.20 -1.94 -4.31
C VAL A 32 -9.28 -3.00 -4.26
N THR A 33 -10.22 -2.93 -5.18
CA THR A 33 -11.28 -3.91 -5.36
C THR A 33 -11.12 -4.57 -6.72
N SER A 34 -11.75 -5.74 -6.89
CA SER A 34 -11.80 -6.36 -8.23
C SER A 34 -12.58 -5.52 -9.25
N GLY A 35 -13.34 -4.51 -8.82
CA GLY A 35 -13.93 -3.50 -9.68
C GLY A 35 -12.87 -2.55 -10.22
N ASP A 36 -12.08 -1.95 -9.33
CA ASP A 36 -11.02 -0.98 -9.70
C ASP A 36 -10.03 -1.59 -10.71
N VAL A 37 -9.60 -2.84 -10.48
CA VAL A 37 -8.73 -3.57 -11.41
C VAL A 37 -9.42 -3.88 -12.75
N ALA A 38 -10.71 -4.22 -12.72
CA ALA A 38 -11.46 -4.52 -13.93
C ALA A 38 -11.69 -3.28 -14.79
N ASP A 39 -12.00 -2.16 -14.15
CA ASP A 39 -12.21 -0.87 -14.78
C ASP A 39 -10.88 -0.32 -15.34
N ALA A 40 -9.76 -0.44 -14.61
CA ALA A 40 -8.44 0.03 -15.06
C ALA A 40 -7.83 -0.80 -16.20
N LEU A 41 -7.97 -2.14 -16.16
CA LEU A 41 -7.40 -3.05 -17.16
C LEU A 41 -8.39 -3.46 -18.25
N GLU A 42 -9.55 -2.81 -18.32
CA GLU A 42 -10.65 -3.09 -19.25
C GLU A 42 -10.98 -4.59 -19.37
N CYS A 43 -10.99 -5.28 -18.23
CA CYS A 43 -11.20 -6.73 -18.15
C CYS A 43 -12.46 -7.09 -17.37
N SER A 44 -12.86 -8.36 -17.42
CA SER A 44 -14.00 -8.80 -16.61
C SER A 44 -13.65 -8.82 -15.11
N ARG A 45 -14.61 -8.46 -14.25
CA ARG A 45 -14.43 -8.57 -12.78
C ARG A 45 -14.04 -9.97 -12.31
N GLU A 46 -14.53 -11.02 -12.98
CA GLU A 46 -14.14 -12.40 -12.70
C GLU A 46 -12.65 -12.64 -13.04
N THR A 47 -12.14 -12.06 -14.13
CA THR A 47 -10.72 -12.14 -14.49
C THR A 47 -9.86 -11.39 -13.48
N ALA A 48 -10.24 -10.16 -13.12
CA ALA A 48 -9.57 -9.37 -12.09
C ALA A 48 -9.53 -10.13 -10.74
N ARG A 49 -10.68 -10.64 -10.29
CA ARG A 49 -10.78 -11.45 -9.05
C ARG A 49 -9.88 -12.69 -9.11
N ARG A 50 -9.87 -13.42 -10.22
CA ARG A 50 -9.02 -14.61 -10.39
C ARG A 50 -7.53 -14.26 -10.34
N LYS A 51 -7.12 -13.12 -10.89
CA LYS A 51 -5.72 -12.66 -10.89
C LYS A 51 -5.30 -12.16 -9.50
N LEU A 52 -6.17 -11.43 -8.81
CA LEU A 52 -5.96 -11.04 -7.41
C LEU A 52 -5.85 -12.26 -6.49
N GLY A 53 -6.68 -13.29 -6.69
CA GLY A 53 -6.55 -14.56 -5.97
C GLY A 53 -5.19 -15.24 -6.21
N GLN A 54 -4.70 -15.27 -7.44
CA GLN A 54 -3.37 -15.79 -7.75
C GLN A 54 -2.24 -14.98 -7.07
N LEU A 55 -2.39 -13.66 -6.96
CA LEU A 55 -1.44 -12.82 -6.23
C LEU A 55 -1.48 -13.09 -4.72
N GLU A 56 -2.65 -13.39 -4.17
CA GLU A 56 -2.81 -13.77 -2.76
C GLU A 56 -2.19 -15.14 -2.48
N ASP A 57 -2.37 -16.11 -3.39
CA ASP A 57 -1.69 -17.41 -3.32
C ASP A 57 -0.16 -17.26 -3.36
N GLN A 58 0.35 -16.24 -4.05
CA GLN A 58 1.77 -15.87 -4.08
C GLN A 58 2.22 -15.02 -2.89
N GLY A 59 1.33 -14.69 -1.96
CA GLY A 59 1.60 -13.85 -0.79
C GLY A 59 1.87 -12.38 -1.11
N ARG A 60 1.60 -11.93 -2.34
CA ARG A 60 1.85 -10.55 -2.79
C ARG A 60 0.78 -9.56 -2.34
N VAL A 61 -0.44 -10.05 -2.17
CA VAL A 61 -1.60 -9.27 -1.70
C VAL A 61 -2.34 -10.07 -0.62
N LYS A 62 -3.13 -9.38 0.18
CA LYS A 62 -4.12 -10.01 1.08
C LYS A 62 -5.49 -9.47 0.78
N SER A 63 -6.50 -10.27 1.08
CA SER A 63 -7.90 -9.90 0.94
C SER A 63 -8.68 -9.92 2.25
N ARG A 64 -9.76 -9.16 2.30
CA ARG A 64 -10.78 -9.23 3.36
C ARG A 64 -12.15 -8.95 2.78
N GLN A 65 -13.13 -9.72 3.23
CA GLN A 65 -14.53 -9.42 2.97
C GLN A 65 -15.06 -8.41 4.01
N THR A 66 -15.61 -7.30 3.53
CA THR A 66 -16.19 -6.22 4.33
C THR A 66 -17.51 -5.81 3.71
N ALA A 67 -18.61 -5.86 4.49
CA ALA A 67 -19.94 -5.39 4.09
C ALA A 67 -20.38 -5.84 2.67
N GLY A 68 -20.11 -7.09 2.31
CA GLY A 68 -20.49 -7.67 1.01
C GLY A 68 -19.52 -7.40 -0.15
N ARG A 69 -18.42 -6.67 0.08
CA ARG A 69 -17.36 -6.42 -0.91
C ARG A 69 -16.04 -7.03 -0.44
N VAL A 70 -15.21 -7.49 -1.38
CA VAL A 70 -13.84 -7.93 -1.09
C VAL A 70 -12.89 -6.79 -1.42
N VAL A 71 -12.07 -6.42 -0.45
CA VAL A 71 -10.98 -5.44 -0.60
C VAL A 71 -9.64 -6.18 -0.58
N TRP A 72 -8.67 -5.65 -1.31
CA TRP A 72 -7.33 -6.19 -1.50
C TRP A 72 -6.30 -5.13 -1.16
N TRP A 73 -5.18 -5.50 -0.57
CA TRP A 73 -4.04 -4.60 -0.30
C TRP A 73 -2.73 -5.35 -0.49
N LEU A 74 -1.66 -4.61 -0.83
CA LEU A 74 -0.31 -5.17 -0.95
C LEU A 74 0.15 -5.72 0.41
N VAL A 75 0.84 -6.85 0.38
CA VAL A 75 1.63 -7.29 1.53
C VAL A 75 2.94 -6.53 1.44
N ASP A 76 3.17 -5.64 2.40
CA ASP A 76 4.44 -4.97 2.51
C ASP A 76 5.53 -5.98 2.91
N GLU A 77 6.63 -6.02 2.16
CA GLU A 77 7.82 -6.82 2.50
C GLU A 77 8.54 -6.22 3.73
N ASP A 78 8.16 -5.01 4.17
CA ASP A 78 8.44 -4.44 5.49
C ASP A 78 7.49 -5.05 6.53
N SER A 79 7.40 -6.38 6.50
CA SER A 79 6.81 -7.15 7.59
C SER A 79 7.65 -6.88 8.83
N VAL A 80 7.12 -6.07 9.75
CA VAL A 80 7.60 -5.77 11.11
C VAL A 80 8.95 -6.45 11.36
N HIS A 81 10.03 -5.78 10.98
CA HIS A 81 11.35 -6.30 11.28
C HIS A 81 11.49 -6.38 12.80
N GLU A 82 12.04 -7.49 13.29
CA GLU A 82 12.49 -7.57 14.67
C GLU A 82 13.40 -6.37 14.90
N VAL A 83 13.11 -5.57 15.93
CA VAL A 83 13.89 -4.37 16.25
C VAL A 83 15.35 -4.78 16.31
N ASP A 84 16.19 -4.28 15.40
CA ASP A 84 17.62 -4.58 15.43
C ASP A 84 18.20 -3.98 16.72
N PRO A 85 18.58 -4.80 17.71
CA PRO A 85 19.13 -4.27 18.96
C PRO A 85 20.47 -3.57 18.75
N SER A 86 21.10 -3.76 17.58
CA SER A 86 22.34 -3.10 17.17
C SER A 86 22.09 -1.88 16.28
N ASP A 87 20.83 -1.46 16.07
CA ASP A 87 20.53 -0.30 15.23
C ASP A 87 21.28 0.94 15.75
N PRO A 88 22.04 1.65 14.89
CA PRO A 88 22.79 2.82 15.30
C PRO A 88 21.92 3.94 15.91
N ILE A 89 20.60 3.96 15.67
CA ILE A 89 19.65 4.83 16.38
C ILE A 89 19.77 4.67 17.90
N PHE A 90 19.95 3.46 18.42
CA PHE A 90 20.07 3.20 19.87
C PHE A 90 21.43 3.60 20.45
N SER A 91 22.47 3.59 19.61
CA SER A 91 23.83 3.99 19.99
C SER A 91 24.09 5.49 19.83
N ARG A 92 23.21 6.19 19.10
CA ARG A 92 23.36 7.63 18.86
C ARG A 92 23.29 8.36 20.18
N THR A 93 24.24 9.28 20.40
CA THR A 93 24.23 10.16 21.56
C THR A 93 22.91 10.91 21.60
N THR A 94 22.02 10.42 22.45
CA THR A 94 20.72 11.01 22.72
C THR A 94 20.82 11.73 24.05
N TYR A 95 20.14 12.84 24.18
CA TYR A 95 20.07 13.57 25.44
C TYR A 95 19.30 12.72 26.46
N SER A 96 19.87 12.54 27.64
CA SER A 96 19.17 11.89 28.75
C SER A 96 18.14 12.87 29.32
N SER A 97 16.90 12.41 29.54
CA SER A 97 15.84 13.18 30.18
C SER A 97 16.24 13.44 31.65
N GLY A 98 16.98 14.51 31.90
CA GLY A 98 17.56 14.82 33.20
C GLY A 98 18.81 15.70 33.12
N GLU A 99 19.51 15.73 31.99
CA GLU A 99 20.54 16.73 31.73
C GLU A 99 19.86 18.00 31.21
N SER A 100 20.00 19.10 31.95
CA SER A 100 19.48 20.41 31.54
C SER A 100 20.12 20.77 30.21
N THR A 101 19.35 20.62 29.15
CA THR A 101 19.75 21.08 27.83
C THR A 101 19.26 22.51 27.70
N ASP A 102 20.13 23.38 27.20
CA ASP A 102 19.86 24.78 26.85
C ASP A 102 18.75 24.92 25.77
N ALA A 103 18.24 23.78 25.26
CA ALA A 103 17.04 23.68 24.45
C ALA A 103 15.81 24.33 25.12
N SER A 104 15.68 24.29 26.45
CA SER A 104 14.59 24.98 27.17
C SER A 104 14.81 26.50 27.23
N GLU A 105 16.05 26.96 27.15
CA GLU A 105 16.43 28.37 27.24
C GLU A 105 16.36 29.06 25.87
N HIS A 106 16.55 28.29 24.79
CA HIS A 106 16.46 28.76 23.40
C HIS A 106 15.24 28.25 22.63
N VAL A 107 14.16 27.87 23.32
CA VAL A 107 12.93 27.38 22.66
C VAL A 107 12.42 28.40 21.64
N ASP A 108 12.39 29.69 22.00
CA ASP A 108 11.90 30.74 21.11
C ASP A 108 12.81 30.94 19.88
N ASP A 109 14.13 30.90 20.03
CA ASP A 109 15.06 30.98 18.89
C ASP A 109 14.98 29.74 17.98
N ILE A 110 14.79 28.55 18.55
CA ILE A 110 14.69 27.29 17.79
C ILE A 110 13.35 27.21 17.05
N LEU A 111 12.24 27.63 17.67
CA LEU A 111 10.90 27.56 17.07
C LEU A 111 10.58 28.77 16.19
N TYR A 112 11.10 29.95 16.52
CA TYR A 112 10.71 31.22 15.89
C TYR A 112 11.86 32.01 15.25
N GLY A 113 13.13 31.68 15.52
CA GLY A 113 14.29 32.43 15.03
C GLY A 113 14.48 32.42 13.51
N ASN A 114 13.94 31.41 12.80
CA ASN A 114 14.06 31.31 11.35
C ASN A 114 12.89 31.95 10.57
N SER A 115 11.95 32.60 11.26
CA SER A 115 10.78 33.25 10.65
C SER A 115 11.01 34.71 10.22
N SER A 116 12.25 35.21 10.31
CA SER A 116 12.62 36.52 9.75
C SER A 116 13.55 36.37 8.55
N LYS A 117 12.98 36.19 7.36
CA LYS A 117 13.51 36.79 6.13
C LYS A 117 12.44 36.96 5.07
#